data_AF-A0A971A540-F1
#
_entry.id   AF-A0A971A540-F1
#
_cell.length_a   1.000
_cell.length_b   1.000
_cell.length_c   1.000
_cell.angle_alpha   90.00
_cell.angle_beta   90.00
_cell.angle_gamma   90.00
#
_symmetry.space_group_name_H-M   'P 1'
#
loop_
_entity.id
_entity.type
_entity.pdbx_description
1 polymer ?
#
loop_
_entity_poly.entity_id
_entity_poly.type
_entity_poly.pdbx_seq_one_letter_code
_entity_poly.pdbx_strand_id
1 'polypeptide(L)'
;MRPQDTTRRDFVRGLGLGAVGWALGGGWQGVTVQGATRETHRFAAKGRDRPNFLFLFTDDQAFSTINALNNPEVRTPNMDRLVRRGTTFTHCFHQGAWHGAVCVASRAMLNTGRYIWTCGADNCGDWPLWG
;
A
#
# COMPACT_ATOMS: atom_id res chain seq x y z
N MET A 1 -11.10 35.01 14.39
CA MET A 1 -11.39 34.74 15.81
C MET A 1 -12.03 33.36 15.96
N ARG A 2 -11.19 32.32 16.13
CA ARG A 2 -11.18 31.31 17.20
C ARG A 2 -9.83 30.58 17.07
N PRO A 3 -8.92 30.68 18.06
CA PRO A 3 -7.63 29.99 18.09
C PRO A 3 -7.80 28.52 18.51
N GLN A 4 -6.70 27.75 18.53
CA GLN A 4 -6.52 26.31 18.88
C GLN A 4 -6.41 25.46 17.59
N ASP A 5 -5.23 25.03 17.11
CA ASP A 5 -4.36 24.02 17.74
C ASP A 5 -2.86 24.32 17.55
N THR A 6 -2.26 25.07 18.48
CA THR A 6 -0.80 25.12 18.62
C THR A 6 -0.37 23.89 19.43
N THR A 7 0.30 22.92 18.80
CA THR A 7 0.73 21.70 19.50
C THR A 7 1.93 21.99 20.41
N ARG A 8 1.95 21.39 21.60
CA ARG A 8 2.96 21.57 22.67
C ARG A 8 4.42 21.47 22.20
N ARG A 9 4.68 20.69 21.15
CA ARG A 9 6.02 20.51 20.55
C ARG A 9 6.49 21.71 19.72
N ASP A 10 5.57 22.46 19.11
CA ASP A 10 5.89 23.66 18.32
C ASP A 10 6.21 24.85 19.22
N PHE A 11 5.56 24.93 20.39
CA PHE A 11 5.86 25.93 21.42
C PHE A 11 7.27 25.79 22.00
N VAL A 12 7.71 24.55 22.29
CA VAL A 12 9.06 24.29 22.83
C VAL A 12 10.16 24.54 21.78
N ARG A 13 9.89 24.24 20.50
CA ARG A 13 10.81 24.57 19.40
C ARG A 13 10.90 26.08 19.12
N GLY A 14 9.79 26.81 19.26
CA GLY A 14 9.75 28.27 19.10
C GLY A 14 10.53 29.01 20.20
N LEU A 15 10.47 28.53 21.45
CA LEU A 15 11.23 29.14 22.56
C LEU A 15 12.75 28.91 22.44
N GLY A 16 13.18 27.79 21.85
CA GLY A 16 14.61 27.49 21.67
C GLY A 16 15.33 28.42 20.68
N LEU A 17 14.60 29.01 19.73
CA LEU A 17 15.16 29.93 18.72
C LEU A 17 14.81 31.41 18.95
N GLY A 18 13.78 31.69 19.75
CA GLY A 18 13.33 33.06 20.03
C GLY A 18 14.21 33.83 21.03
N ALA A 19 15.07 33.16 21.80
CA ALA A 19 15.86 33.81 22.86
C ALA A 19 17.21 34.39 22.39
N VAL A 20 17.66 34.11 21.16
CA VAL A 20 18.95 34.64 20.64
C VAL A 20 18.75 35.92 19.81
N GLY A 21 17.52 36.22 19.36
CA GLY A 21 17.25 37.28 18.38
C GLY A 21 16.82 38.65 18.94
N TRP A 22 16.70 38.83 20.26
CA TRP A 22 16.18 40.09 20.85
C TRP A 22 17.27 41.08 21.32
N ALA A 23 18.55 40.76 21.16
CA ALA A 23 19.64 41.60 21.67
C ALA A 23 20.23 42.59 20.64
N LEU A 24 19.88 42.51 19.35
CA LEU A 24 20.37 43.47 18.35
C LEU A 24 19.21 43.92 17.46
N GLY A 25 18.81 45.17 17.67
CA GLY A 25 17.68 45.80 17.01
C GLY A 25 17.77 45.83 15.49
N GLY A 26 16.60 45.89 14.86
CA GLY A 26 16.46 46.06 13.41
C GLY A 26 15.45 45.09 12.83
N GLY A 27 14.15 45.40 12.98
CA GLY A 27 13.08 44.63 12.37
C GLY A 27 13.14 44.73 10.84
N TRP A 28 13.62 43.66 10.20
CA TRP A 28 13.43 43.43 8.77
C TRP A 28 12.17 42.59 8.59
N GLN A 29 11.17 43.19 7.95
CA GLN A 29 9.90 42.54 7.66
C GLN A 29 10.07 41.44 6.62
N GLY A 30 9.28 40.36 6.76
CA GLY A 30 8.89 39.52 5.64
C GLY A 30 9.52 38.12 5.59
N VAL A 31 9.36 37.32 6.64
CA VAL A 31 9.40 35.86 6.46
C VAL A 31 8.07 35.46 5.79
N THR A 32 8.09 35.30 4.47
CA THR A 32 7.02 34.66 3.71
C THR A 32 6.80 33.24 4.25
N VAL A 33 5.64 33.02 4.87
CA VAL A 33 5.15 31.69 5.22
C VAL A 33 4.87 30.96 3.91
N GLN A 34 5.83 30.15 3.48
CA GLN A 34 5.68 29.23 2.37
C GLN A 34 4.54 28.28 2.72
N GLY A 35 3.43 28.39 1.98
CA GLY A 35 2.23 27.60 2.18
C GLY A 35 2.56 26.12 2.23
N ALA A 36 2.12 25.46 3.31
CA ALA A 36 2.23 24.03 3.51
C ALA A 36 1.50 23.30 2.37
N THR A 37 2.25 22.89 1.36
CA THR A 37 1.83 21.87 0.41
C THR A 37 1.53 20.61 1.19
N ARG A 38 0.27 20.14 1.08
CA ARG A 38 -0.20 18.82 1.52
C ARG A 38 0.92 17.78 1.41
N GLU A 39 1.23 17.11 2.52
CA GLU A 39 2.20 16.02 2.56
C GLU A 39 1.89 14.99 1.47
N THR A 40 2.67 15.05 0.39
CA THR A 40 2.68 14.04 -0.65
C THR A 40 3.30 12.78 -0.06
N HIS A 41 2.57 11.67 -0.17
CA HIS A 41 2.92 10.32 0.25
C HIS A 41 4.45 10.06 0.36
N ARG A 42 4.91 9.86 1.60
CA ARG A 42 6.32 9.63 2.02
C ARG A 42 7.00 8.38 1.40
N PHE A 43 6.33 7.67 0.50
CA PHE A 43 6.85 6.47 -0.20
C PHE A 43 7.27 6.74 -1.66
N ALA A 44 7.24 7.98 -2.13
CA ALA A 44 7.73 8.31 -3.47
C ALA A 44 9.28 8.31 -3.48
N ALA A 45 9.88 7.31 -4.15
CA ALA A 45 11.32 7.31 -4.41
C ALA A 45 11.69 8.50 -5.30
N LYS A 46 12.71 9.28 -4.90
CA LYS A 46 13.20 10.44 -5.63
C LYS A 46 14.17 9.97 -6.73
N GLY A 47 13.69 9.88 -7.98
CA GLY A 47 14.50 9.58 -9.16
C GLY A 47 13.72 8.79 -10.22
N ARG A 48 13.64 9.32 -11.46
CA ARG A 48 12.82 8.87 -12.60
C ARG A 48 11.73 7.87 -12.25
N ASP A 49 10.52 8.37 -11.93
CA ASP A 49 9.22 7.70 -12.01
C ASP A 49 9.23 6.17 -12.04
N ARG A 50 9.88 5.54 -11.06
CA ARG A 50 9.86 4.08 -10.94
C ARG A 50 8.49 3.72 -10.36
N PRO A 51 7.63 3.01 -11.11
CA PRO A 51 6.33 2.64 -10.58
C PRO A 51 6.51 1.72 -9.37
N ASN A 52 5.68 1.93 -8.36
CA ASN A 52 5.58 1.02 -7.23
C ASN A 52 4.63 -0.11 -7.60
N PHE A 53 5.07 -1.35 -7.37
CA PHE A 53 4.23 -2.54 -7.58
C PHE A 53 3.72 -3.03 -6.23
N LEU A 54 2.40 -3.00 -6.06
CA LEU A 54 1.72 -3.61 -4.91
C LEU A 54 1.03 -4.88 -5.37
N PHE A 55 1.50 -6.02 -4.87
CA PHE A 55 0.90 -7.32 -5.14
C PHE A 55 0.02 -7.74 -3.96
N LEU A 56 -1.30 -7.81 -4.18
CA LEU A 56 -2.29 -8.23 -3.20
C LEU A 56 -2.79 -9.63 -3.57
N PHE A 57 -2.71 -10.56 -2.62
CA PHE A 57 -3.13 -11.94 -2.81
C PHE A 57 -3.94 -12.41 -1.59
N THR A 58 -5.08 -13.05 -1.85
CA THR A 58 -6.04 -13.50 -0.85
C THR A 58 -6.15 -15.02 -0.88
N ASP A 59 -6.15 -15.66 0.28
CA ASP A 59 -6.34 -17.12 0.39
C ASP A 59 -7.82 -17.49 0.31
N ASP A 60 -8.13 -18.63 -0.30
CA ASP A 60 -9.49 -19.21 -0.44
C ASP A 60 -10.58 -18.27 -1.00
N GLN A 61 -10.20 -17.21 -1.73
CA GLN A 61 -11.17 -16.30 -2.33
C GLN A 61 -11.78 -16.91 -3.61
N ALA A 62 -13.06 -17.28 -3.56
CA ALA A 62 -13.78 -17.76 -4.73
C ALA A 62 -14.07 -16.64 -5.75
N PHE A 63 -14.19 -17.00 -7.03
CA PHE A 63 -14.40 -16.03 -8.13
C PHE A 63 -15.68 -15.19 -7.97
N SER A 64 -16.70 -15.75 -7.31
CA SER A 64 -18.01 -15.12 -7.12
C SER A 64 -18.07 -14.17 -5.91
N THR A 65 -16.95 -13.88 -5.25
CA THR A 65 -16.93 -13.10 -3.99
C THR A 65 -16.86 -11.59 -4.18
N ILE A 66 -16.85 -11.09 -5.42
CA ILE A 66 -16.77 -9.66 -5.71
C ILE A 66 -18.11 -9.17 -6.27
N ASN A 67 -18.66 -8.11 -5.67
CA ASN A 67 -19.94 -7.56 -6.08
C ASN A 67 -19.98 -7.16 -7.56
N ALA A 68 -18.94 -6.42 -7.98
CA ALA A 68 -18.79 -5.98 -9.36
C ALA A 68 -18.63 -7.13 -10.38
N LEU A 69 -18.35 -8.37 -9.93
CA LEU A 69 -18.19 -9.55 -10.76
C LEU A 69 -19.42 -10.49 -10.67
N ASN A 70 -20.61 -9.90 -10.73
CA ASN A 70 -21.89 -10.59 -10.83
C ASN A 70 -22.37 -11.28 -9.53
N ASN A 71 -22.04 -10.74 -8.35
CA ASN A 71 -22.62 -11.19 -7.08
C ASN A 71 -23.23 -10.03 -6.26
N PRO A 72 -24.53 -9.72 -6.44
CA PRO A 72 -25.16 -8.57 -5.79
C PRO A 72 -25.27 -8.70 -4.26
N GLU A 73 -25.18 -9.91 -3.69
CA GLU A 73 -25.34 -10.14 -2.26
C GLU A 73 -24.09 -9.74 -1.46
N VAL A 74 -22.91 -9.88 -2.07
CA VAL A 74 -21.63 -9.59 -1.43
C VAL A 74 -21.36 -8.09 -1.48
N ARG A 75 -20.80 -7.53 -0.40
CA ARG A 75 -20.49 -6.10 -0.29
C ARG A 75 -18.98 -5.87 -0.23
N THR A 76 -18.38 -5.45 -1.34
CA THR A 76 -16.92 -5.28 -1.48
C THR A 76 -16.54 -3.91 -2.05
N PRO A 77 -16.86 -2.79 -1.38
CA PRO A 77 -16.74 -1.45 -1.97
C PRO A 77 -15.30 -1.10 -2.41
N ASN A 78 -14.29 -1.61 -1.71
CA ASN A 78 -12.88 -1.39 -2.07
C ASN A 78 -12.46 -2.19 -3.30
N MET A 79 -12.90 -3.45 -3.42
CA MET A 79 -12.60 -4.28 -4.58
C MET A 79 -13.36 -3.79 -5.80
N ASP A 80 -14.62 -3.39 -5.65
CA ASP A 80 -15.44 -2.84 -6.74
C ASP A 80 -14.81 -1.56 -7.30
N ARG A 81 -14.18 -0.75 -6.43
CA ARG A 81 -13.43 0.44 -6.85
C ARG A 81 -12.20 0.07 -7.67
N LEU A 82 -11.50 -1.02 -7.34
CA LEU A 82 -10.36 -1.51 -8.13
C LEU A 82 -10.82 -2.03 -9.50
N VAL A 83 -11.89 -2.84 -9.52
CA VAL A 83 -12.49 -3.36 -10.76
C VAL A 83 -12.87 -2.24 -11.71
N ARG A 84 -13.55 -1.18 -11.22
CA ARG A 84 -13.97 -0.04 -12.05
C ARG A 84 -12.83 0.85 -12.55
N ARG A 85 -11.67 0.86 -11.88
CA ARG A 85 -10.53 1.74 -12.20
C ARG A 85 -9.41 1.04 -12.97
N GLY A 86 -9.46 -0.28 -13.06
CA GLY A 86 -8.41 -1.10 -13.65
C GLY A 86 -8.93 -2.08 -14.68
N THR A 87 -8.09 -3.05 -15.02
CA THR A 87 -8.42 -4.15 -15.92
C THR A 87 -8.69 -5.41 -15.10
N THR A 88 -9.77 -6.11 -15.39
CA THR A 88 -10.14 -7.35 -14.71
C THR A 88 -10.13 -8.53 -15.69
N PHE A 89 -9.58 -9.65 -15.26
CA PHE A 89 -9.58 -10.91 -16.01
C PHE A 89 -10.68 -11.83 -15.45
N THR A 90 -11.65 -12.21 -16.29
CA THR A 90 -12.77 -13.08 -15.90
C THR A 90 -12.45 -14.58 -16.01
N HIS A 91 -11.38 -14.92 -16.73
CA HIS A 91 -10.97 -16.29 -17.02
C HIS A 91 -9.50 -16.46 -16.61
N CYS A 92 -9.24 -16.43 -15.31
CA CYS A 92 -7.92 -16.68 -14.72
C CYS A 92 -8.00 -17.94 -13.85
N PHE A 93 -7.19 -18.95 -14.16
CA PHE A 93 -7.29 -20.27 -13.55
C PHE A 93 -5.98 -20.69 -12.90
N HIS A 94 -6.10 -21.32 -11.73
CA HIS A 94 -5.03 -22.06 -11.09
C HIS A 94 -5.01 -23.50 -11.61
N GLN A 95 -3.83 -24.05 -11.89
CA GLN A 95 -3.63 -25.43 -12.35
C GLN A 95 -3.95 -26.56 -11.33
N GLY A 96 -4.53 -26.24 -10.17
CA GLY A 96 -4.75 -27.20 -9.08
C GLY A 96 -3.47 -27.69 -8.36
N ALA A 97 -3.60 -28.76 -7.58
CA ALA A 97 -2.52 -29.45 -6.87
C ALA A 97 -2.80 -30.96 -6.82
N TRP A 98 -1.77 -31.77 -6.54
CA TRP A 98 -1.94 -33.22 -6.33
C TRP A 98 -2.42 -33.61 -4.94
N HIS A 99 -2.59 -32.62 -4.06
CA HIS A 99 -3.08 -32.78 -2.69
C HIS A 99 -4.12 -31.72 -2.35
N GLY A 100 -4.94 -31.97 -1.32
CA GLY A 100 -5.98 -31.02 -0.88
C GLY A 100 -5.45 -29.64 -0.45
N ALA A 101 -4.18 -29.54 -0.06
CA ALA A 101 -3.55 -28.27 0.32
C ALA A 101 -3.12 -27.42 -0.90
N VAL A 102 -4.06 -27.01 -1.76
CA VAL A 102 -3.77 -26.29 -3.02
C VAL A 102 -2.99 -24.98 -2.84
N CYS A 103 -3.05 -24.36 -1.66
CA CYS A 103 -2.42 -23.08 -1.35
C CYS A 103 -0.89 -23.08 -1.55
N VAL A 104 -0.20 -24.19 -1.26
CA VAL A 104 1.27 -24.29 -1.41
C VAL A 104 1.66 -24.26 -2.89
N ALA A 105 1.03 -25.10 -3.71
CA ALA A 105 1.25 -25.14 -5.14
C ALA A 105 0.87 -23.80 -5.82
N SER A 106 -0.22 -23.16 -5.38
CA SER A 106 -0.64 -21.84 -5.86
C SER A 106 0.46 -20.79 -5.69
N ARG A 107 1.01 -20.71 -4.48
CA ARG A 107 2.02 -19.70 -4.13
C ARG A 107 3.34 -20.00 -4.83
N ALA A 108 3.73 -21.27 -4.93
CA ALA A 108 4.93 -21.67 -5.63
C ALA A 108 4.88 -21.31 -7.12
N MET A 109 3.77 -21.60 -7.81
CA MET A 109 3.60 -21.20 -9.21
C MET A 109 3.63 -19.68 -9.38
N LEU A 110 3.01 -18.94 -8.47
CA LEU A 110 2.98 -17.48 -8.54
C LEU A 110 4.36 -16.85 -8.32
N ASN A 111 5.12 -17.34 -7.33
CA ASN A 111 6.44 -16.82 -6.99
C ASN A 111 7.52 -17.21 -8.01
N THR A 112 7.42 -18.40 -8.59
CA THR A 112 8.43 -18.91 -9.55
C THR A 112 8.06 -18.61 -11.00
N GLY A 113 6.81 -18.31 -11.31
CA GLY A 113 6.30 -18.20 -12.67
C GLY A 113 6.33 -19.53 -13.45
N ARG A 114 6.43 -20.66 -12.75
CA ARG A 114 6.52 -22.00 -13.34
C ARG A 114 5.19 -22.75 -13.26
N TYR A 115 5.05 -23.74 -14.14
CA TYR A 115 3.89 -24.63 -14.11
C TYR A 115 3.97 -25.61 -12.93
N ILE A 116 2.83 -26.17 -12.52
CA ILE A 116 2.77 -27.13 -11.40
C ILE A 116 3.80 -28.26 -11.53
N TRP A 117 4.00 -28.77 -12.75
CA TRP A 117 4.94 -29.83 -13.10
C TRP A 117 6.41 -29.50 -12.85
N THR A 118 6.77 -28.21 -12.80
CA THR A 118 8.16 -27.73 -12.73
C THR A 118 8.40 -26.77 -11.56
N CYS A 119 7.35 -26.41 -10.82
CA CYS A 119 7.43 -25.53 -9.67
C CYS A 119 7.91 -26.24 -8.40
N GLY A 120 8.03 -27.58 -8.40
CA GLY A 120 8.57 -28.40 -7.31
C GLY A 120 7.72 -28.45 -6.04
N ALA A 121 6.49 -27.92 -6.07
CA ALA A 121 5.56 -27.83 -4.93
C ALA A 121 4.53 -28.95 -4.87
N ASP A 122 4.88 -30.08 -5.48
CA ASP A 122 4.12 -31.33 -5.48
C ASP A 122 3.94 -31.93 -4.09
N ASN A 123 4.84 -31.61 -3.15
CA ASN A 123 4.71 -32.00 -1.76
C ASN A 123 4.58 -30.75 -0.87
N CYS A 124 3.46 -30.62 -0.18
CA CYS A 124 3.17 -29.61 0.84
C CYS A 124 4.19 -29.50 2.00
N GLY A 125 5.30 -30.25 1.96
CA GLY A 125 6.38 -30.23 2.95
C GLY A 125 7.75 -29.71 2.45
N ASP A 126 7.97 -29.58 1.13
CA ASP A 126 9.32 -29.27 0.60
C ASP A 126 9.58 -27.77 0.39
N TRP A 127 8.57 -26.92 0.54
CA TRP A 127 8.71 -25.46 0.40
C TRP A 127 8.79 -24.76 1.76
N PRO A 128 9.77 -23.85 1.97
CA PRO A 128 9.77 -22.99 3.12
C PRO A 128 8.53 -22.11 3.03
N LEU A 129 7.55 -22.38 3.90
CA LEU A 129 6.26 -21.71 3.84
C LEU A 129 6.40 -20.20 3.99
N TRP A 130 7.49 -19.73 4.61
CA TRP A 130 8.16 -18.44 4.41
C TRP A 130 9.58 -18.61 4.97
N GLY A 131 10.61 -18.16 4.25
CA GLY A 131 11.99 -17.94 4.76
C GLY A 131 12.57 -19.05 5.64
#